data_AF-G3AWM1-F1
#
_entry.id   AF-G3AWM1-F1
#
_cell.length_a   1.000
_cell.length_b   1.000
_cell.length_c   1.000
_cell.angle_alpha   90.00
_cell.angle_beta   90.00
_cell.angle_gamma   90.00
#
_symmetry.space_group_name_H-M   'P 1'
#
loop_
_entity.id
_entity.type
_entity.pdbx_description
1 polymer ?
#
loop_
_entity_poly.entity_id
_entity_poly.type
_entity_poly.pdbx_seq_one_letter_code
_entity_poly.pdbx_strand_id
1 'polypeptide(L)'
;MFEYEEYISLRAVNDPNEGYDSILQLMELQDAIEDFQKLIFASINQTPDNLCKVSALVPLISEAYGIYKFCTSMLRAMYQQLGDDDALQALFEKFDSQHFVLRDFFTDCNSIKFLTTLVSIPRLPSSPPSLKVGDGETSIL
;
A
#
# COMPACT_ATOMS: atom_id res chain seq x y z
N MET A 1 -13.35 -11.59 7.56
CA MET A 1 -12.95 -10.33 6.92
C MET A 1 -12.59 -9.41 8.07
N PHE A 2 -11.31 -9.15 8.31
CA PHE A 2 -10.89 -8.26 9.38
C PHE A 2 -11.27 -6.83 8.99
N GLU A 3 -12.19 -6.22 9.72
CA GLU A 3 -12.59 -4.83 9.53
C GLU A 3 -11.46 -3.93 10.00
N TYR A 4 -10.76 -3.36 9.03
CA TYR A 4 -9.67 -2.41 9.21
C TYR A 4 -10.11 -1.17 10.03
N GLU A 5 -11.40 -0.84 9.99
CA GLU A 5 -12.01 0.22 10.80
C GLU A 5 -11.94 -0.06 12.30
N GLU A 6 -12.00 -1.34 12.71
CA GLU A 6 -11.98 -1.72 14.13
C GLU A 6 -10.57 -1.55 14.74
N TYR A 7 -9.50 -1.81 13.96
CA TYR A 7 -8.11 -1.58 14.37
C TYR A 7 -7.76 -0.09 14.46
N ILE A 8 -8.29 0.72 13.54
CA ILE A 8 -8.07 2.18 13.50
C ILE A 8 -8.81 2.87 14.65
N SER A 9 -9.96 2.34 15.10
CA SER A 9 -10.70 2.90 16.23
C SER A 9 -10.06 2.66 17.60
N LEU A 10 -9.29 1.57 17.76
CA LEU A 10 -8.74 1.13 19.05
C LEU A 10 -7.33 1.68 19.35
N ARG A 11 -6.55 2.03 18.34
CA ARG A 11 -5.28 2.75 18.50
C ARG A 11 -5.40 4.15 17.90
N ALA A 12 -6.31 4.92 18.47
CA ALA A 12 -6.20 6.37 18.44
C ALA A 12 -4.77 6.75 18.83
N VAL A 13 -4.12 7.45 17.91
CA VAL A 13 -2.78 8.04 18.01
C VAL A 13 -2.77 8.99 19.22
N ASN A 14 -2.44 8.47 20.40
CA ASN A 14 -2.19 9.32 21.57
C ASN A 14 -0.86 10.07 21.41
N ASP A 15 0.06 9.57 20.57
CA ASP A 15 1.34 10.18 20.27
C ASP A 15 1.60 10.21 18.74
N PRO A 16 1.59 11.40 18.11
CA PRO A 16 1.94 11.56 16.70
C PRO A 16 3.31 11.00 16.33
N ASN A 17 4.28 10.96 17.25
CA ASN A 17 5.60 10.39 16.98
C ASN A 17 5.53 8.87 16.78
N GLU A 18 4.76 8.15 17.60
CA GLU A 18 4.54 6.71 17.41
C GLU A 18 3.80 6.44 16.09
N GLY A 19 2.87 7.34 15.71
CA GLY A 19 2.18 7.30 14.43
C GLY A 19 3.14 7.45 13.25
N TYR A 20 4.05 8.42 13.31
CA TYR A 20 5.09 8.64 12.30
C TYR A 20 5.99 7.40 12.12
N ASP A 21 6.52 6.86 13.22
CA ASP A 21 7.41 5.69 13.20
C ASP A 21 6.69 4.44 12.66
N SER A 22 5.42 4.26 13.02
CA SER A 22 4.61 3.15 12.53
C SER A 22 4.39 3.21 11.02
N ILE A 23 4.09 4.40 10.49
CA ILE A 23 3.94 4.60 9.04
C ILE A 23 5.27 4.33 8.34
N LEU A 24 6.39 4.81 8.89
CA LEU A 24 7.71 4.60 8.31
C LEU A 24 8.05 3.10 8.21
N GLN A 25 7.83 2.33 9.27
CA GLN A 25 8.05 0.87 9.27
C GLN A 25 7.18 0.14 8.25
N LEU A 26 5.92 0.57 8.09
CA LEU A 26 5.03 0.01 7.08
C LEU A 26 5.47 0.35 5.66
N MET A 27 5.99 1.55 5.43
CA MET A 27 6.60 1.92 4.16
C MET A 27 7.87 1.11 3.88
N GLU A 28 8.72 0.86 4.88
CA GLU A 28 9.89 -0.01 4.72
C GLU A 28 9.50 -1.45 4.40
N LEU A 29 8.42 -1.96 5.01
CA LEU A 29 7.88 -3.27 4.65
C LEU A 29 7.36 -3.29 3.20
N GLN A 30 6.74 -2.20 2.74
CA GLN A 30 6.31 -2.07 1.36
C GLN A 30 7.50 -2.10 0.38
N ASP A 31 8.61 -1.42 0.72
CA ASP A 31 9.85 -1.45 -0.08
C ASP A 31 10.42 -2.88 -0.13
N ALA A 32 10.40 -3.60 1.00
CA ALA A 32 10.85 -5.00 1.04
C ALA A 32 9.97 -5.94 0.18
N ILE A 33 8.65 -5.70 0.14
CA ILE A 33 7.74 -6.43 -0.76
C ILE A 33 8.08 -6.12 -2.21
N GLU A 34 8.37 -4.86 -2.56
CA GLU A 34 8.79 -4.46 -3.90
C GLU A 34 10.07 -5.18 -4.35
N ASP A 35 11.09 -5.22 -3.50
CA ASP A 35 12.35 -5.91 -3.81
C ASP A 35 12.13 -7.41 -4.01
N PHE A 36 11.32 -8.03 -3.15
CA PHE A 36 11.03 -9.45 -3.24
C PHE A 36 10.21 -9.81 -4.47
N GLN A 37 9.19 -9.02 -4.84
CA GLN A 37 8.42 -9.28 -6.05
C GLN A 37 9.26 -9.11 -7.32
N LYS A 38 10.16 -8.11 -7.38
CA LYS A 38 11.11 -7.94 -8.50
C LYS A 38 11.99 -9.17 -8.67
N LEU A 39 12.48 -9.74 -7.57
CA LEU A 39 13.27 -10.97 -7.59
C LEU A 39 12.45 -12.16 -8.12
N ILE A 40 11.19 -12.28 -7.70
CA ILE A 40 10.29 -13.33 -8.20
C ILE A 40 10.10 -13.19 -9.71
N PHE A 41 9.75 -12.00 -10.22
CA PHE A 41 9.57 -11.77 -11.66
C PHE A 41 10.84 -12.06 -12.46
N ALA A 42 12.01 -11.64 -11.97
CA ALA A 42 13.29 -11.96 -12.62
C ALA A 42 13.54 -13.47 -12.70
N SER A 43 13.12 -14.23 -11.69
CA SER A 43 13.30 -15.68 -11.62
C SER A 43 12.29 -16.50 -12.45
N ILE A 44 11.12 -15.93 -12.76
CA ILE A 44 10.06 -16.60 -13.54
C ILE A 44 10.52 -16.76 -15.00
N ASN A 45 11.24 -15.79 -15.55
CA ASN A 45 11.69 -15.84 -16.95
C ASN A 45 12.81 -16.87 -17.20
N GLN A 46 13.38 -17.48 -16.15
CA GLN A 46 14.56 -18.34 -16.25
C GLN A 46 14.25 -19.85 -16.30
N THR A 47 13.06 -20.27 -15.87
CA THR A 47 12.71 -21.70 -15.75
C THR A 47 11.34 -22.00 -16.36
N PRO A 48 11.12 -23.17 -16.98
CA PRO A 48 9.77 -23.67 -17.26
C PRO A 48 9.05 -24.06 -15.96
N ASP A 49 7.72 -24.05 -15.96
CA ASP A 49 6.84 -24.42 -14.83
C ASP A 49 6.98 -23.61 -13.53
N ASN A 50 6.62 -22.31 -13.59
CA ASN A 50 6.79 -21.37 -12.48
C ASN A 50 5.60 -21.24 -11.52
N LEU A 51 4.65 -22.18 -11.52
CA LEU A 51 3.41 -22.05 -10.74
C LEU A 51 3.65 -21.83 -9.24
N CYS A 52 4.67 -22.49 -8.66
CA CYS A 52 5.04 -22.29 -7.26
C CYS A 52 5.54 -20.86 -7.01
N LYS A 53 6.42 -20.34 -7.88
CA LYS A 53 6.96 -18.97 -7.79
C LYS A 53 5.86 -17.92 -7.94
N VAL A 54 4.97 -18.11 -8.91
CA VAL A 54 3.83 -17.22 -9.14
C VAL A 54 2.86 -17.27 -7.96
N SER A 55 2.64 -18.43 -7.34
CA SER A 55 1.77 -18.56 -6.17
C SER A 55 2.25 -17.73 -4.98
N ALA A 56 3.56 -17.48 -4.86
CA ALA A 56 4.11 -16.61 -3.81
C ALA A 56 3.69 -15.14 -3.97
N LEU A 57 3.28 -14.69 -5.17
CA LEU A 57 2.78 -13.33 -5.39
C LEU A 57 1.39 -13.11 -4.78
N VAL A 58 0.60 -14.16 -4.57
CA VAL A 58 -0.76 -14.07 -4.01
C VAL A 58 -0.78 -13.38 -2.64
N PRO A 59 -0.02 -13.85 -1.62
CA PRO A 59 0.04 -13.17 -0.33
C PRO A 59 0.67 -11.77 -0.44
N LEU A 60 1.63 -11.55 -1.35
CA LEU A 60 2.25 -10.23 -1.54
C LEU A 60 1.26 -9.19 -2.06
N ILE A 61 0.38 -9.57 -2.99
CA ILE A 61 -0.69 -8.68 -3.48
C ILE A 61 -1.62 -8.26 -2.34
N SER A 62 -2.04 -9.23 -1.52
CA SER A 62 -2.94 -8.97 -0.39
C SER A 62 -2.28 -8.08 0.66
N GLU A 63 -1.04 -8.38 1.03
CA GLU A 63 -0.29 -7.65 2.05
C GLU A 63 0.01 -6.22 1.59
N ALA A 64 0.55 -6.05 0.39
CA ALA A 64 0.90 -4.74 -0.15
C ALA A 64 -0.32 -3.80 -0.25
N TYR A 65 -1.48 -4.34 -0.62
CA TYR A 65 -2.72 -3.58 -0.65
C TYR A 65 -3.25 -3.23 0.75
N GLY A 66 -3.07 -4.13 1.71
CA GLY A 66 -3.38 -3.87 3.13
C GLY A 66 -2.57 -2.69 3.67
N ILE A 67 -1.24 -2.77 3.53
CA ILE A 67 -0.30 -1.71 3.91
C ILE A 67 -0.67 -0.39 3.23
N TYR A 68 -0.94 -0.40 1.93
CA TYR A 68 -1.31 0.80 1.18
C TYR A 68 -2.55 1.50 1.76
N LYS A 69 -3.61 0.74 2.07
CA LYS A 69 -4.83 1.29 2.70
C LYS A 69 -4.56 1.83 4.11
N PHE A 70 -3.69 1.17 4.87
CA PHE A 70 -3.32 1.61 6.21
C PHE A 70 -2.57 2.93 6.17
N CYS A 71 -1.51 3.00 5.36
CA CYS A 71 -0.73 4.21 5.18
C CYS A 71 -1.63 5.35 4.70
N THR A 72 -2.55 5.11 3.76
CA THR A 72 -3.52 6.13 3.31
C THR A 72 -4.37 6.67 4.47
N SER A 73 -4.91 5.77 5.30
CA SER A 73 -5.81 6.15 6.40
C SER A 73 -5.06 6.87 7.52
N MET A 74 -3.87 6.37 7.89
CA MET A 74 -3.04 6.98 8.92
C MET A 74 -2.45 8.31 8.50
N LEU A 75 -1.96 8.45 7.26
CA LEU A 75 -1.42 9.73 6.76
C LEU A 75 -2.50 10.82 6.77
N ARG A 76 -3.74 10.47 6.41
CA ARG A 76 -4.89 11.40 6.50
C ARG A 76 -5.18 11.80 7.95
N ALA A 77 -5.19 10.85 8.89
CA ALA A 77 -5.42 11.13 10.31
C ALA A 77 -4.29 12.01 10.90
N MET A 78 -3.04 11.72 10.57
CA MET A 78 -1.86 12.50 10.97
C MET A 78 -1.93 13.93 10.43
N TYR A 79 -2.32 14.11 9.17
CA TYR A 79 -2.52 15.44 8.58
C TYR A 79 -3.62 16.23 9.27
N GLN A 80 -4.74 15.58 9.63
CA GLN A 80 -5.82 16.22 10.39
C GLN A 80 -5.37 16.69 11.78
N GLN A 81 -4.41 15.98 12.41
CA GLN A 81 -3.93 16.29 13.75
C GLN A 81 -2.80 17.34 13.77
N LEU A 82 -1.83 17.24 12.85
CA LEU A 82 -0.62 18.08 12.83
C LEU A 82 -0.70 19.23 11.83
N GLY A 83 -1.57 19.15 10.81
CA GLY A 83 -1.65 20.11 9.72
C GLY A 83 -0.50 19.96 8.71
N ASP A 84 -0.06 21.08 8.14
CA ASP A 84 1.01 21.14 7.13
C ASP A 84 2.38 21.13 7.82
N ASP A 85 2.72 19.99 8.43
CA ASP A 85 3.99 19.75 9.12
C ASP A 85 5.08 19.26 8.15
N ASP A 86 6.28 19.84 8.24
CA ASP A 86 7.42 19.52 7.36
C ASP A 86 7.85 18.05 7.44
N ALA A 87 7.69 17.39 8.60
CA ALA A 87 8.03 15.98 8.75
C ALA A 87 7.05 15.08 7.97
N LEU A 88 5.76 15.43 7.94
CA LEU A 88 4.76 14.68 7.17
C LEU A 88 4.99 14.76 5.67
N GLN A 89 5.57 15.87 5.19
CA GLN A 89 5.86 16.06 3.78
C GLN A 89 6.79 14.97 3.23
N ALA A 90 7.80 14.54 4.00
CA ALA A 90 8.69 13.45 3.60
C ALA A 90 7.95 12.11 3.48
N LEU A 91 6.99 11.83 4.37
CA LEU A 91 6.16 10.63 4.28
C LEU A 91 5.21 10.68 3.09
N PHE A 92 4.67 11.85 2.75
CA PHE A 92 3.81 12.02 1.57
C PHE A 92 4.57 11.77 0.28
N GLU A 93 5.77 12.33 0.14
CA GLU A 93 6.62 12.09 -1.03
C GLU A 93 6.99 10.62 -1.18
N LYS A 94 7.28 9.94 -0.06
CA LYS A 94 7.54 8.49 -0.07
C LYS A 94 6.30 7.70 -0.46
N PHE A 95 5.13 8.02 0.09
CA PHE A 95 3.86 7.37 -0.25
C PHE A 95 3.52 7.52 -1.75
N ASP A 96 3.69 8.72 -2.30
CA ASP A 96 3.42 9.00 -3.71
C ASP A 96 4.34 8.18 -4.63
N SER A 97 5.62 8.08 -4.29
CA SER A 97 6.56 7.21 -5.01
C SER A 97 6.12 5.74 -4.96
N GLN A 98 5.80 5.22 -3.77
CA GLN A 98 5.35 3.84 -3.59
C GLN A 98 4.03 3.55 -4.29
N HIS A 99 3.13 4.52 -4.42
CA HIS A 99 1.87 4.38 -5.15
C HIS A 99 2.10 3.98 -6.61
N PHE A 100 3.02 4.65 -7.31
CA PHE A 100 3.29 4.36 -8.72
C PHE A 100 3.92 2.98 -8.90
N VAL A 101 4.90 2.65 -8.06
CA VAL A 101 5.52 1.32 -8.01
C VAL A 101 4.47 0.23 -7.80
N LEU A 102 3.60 0.40 -6.81
CA LEU A 102 2.58 -0.59 -6.47
C LEU A 102 1.55 -0.77 -7.58
N ARG A 103 1.20 0.33 -8.28
CA ARG A 103 0.31 0.29 -9.44
C ARG A 103 0.91 -0.53 -10.58
N ASP A 104 2.19 -0.33 -10.85
CA ASP A 104 2.90 -1.07 -11.90
C ASP A 104 2.99 -2.55 -11.53
N PHE A 105 3.30 -2.87 -10.26
CA PHE A 105 3.25 -4.24 -9.72
C PHE A 105 1.89 -4.92 -9.93
N PHE A 106 0.78 -4.27 -9.57
CA PHE A 106 -0.56 -4.84 -9.79
C PHE A 106 -0.90 -4.99 -11.27
N THR A 107 -0.42 -4.09 -12.12
CA THR A 107 -0.58 -4.19 -13.57
C THR A 107 0.14 -5.43 -14.11
N ASP A 108 1.37 -5.66 -13.68
CA ASP A 108 2.16 -6.83 -14.04
C ASP A 108 1.49 -8.12 -13.54
N CYS A 109 1.02 -8.16 -12.29
CA CYS A 109 0.29 -9.32 -11.76
C CYS A 109 -1.00 -9.60 -12.54
N ASN A 110 -1.71 -8.57 -12.99
CA ASN A 110 -2.96 -8.71 -13.74
C ASN A 110 -2.74 -9.28 -15.16
N SER A 111 -1.51 -9.21 -15.69
CA SER A 111 -1.14 -9.88 -16.94
C SER A 111 -1.01 -11.41 -16.80
N ILE A 112 -0.84 -11.91 -15.57
CA ILE A 112 -0.65 -13.34 -15.28
C ILE A 112 -2.01 -14.00 -15.06
N LYS A 113 -2.47 -14.77 -16.06
CA LYS A 113 -3.76 -15.47 -16.03
C LYS A 113 -3.97 -16.36 -14.79
N PHE A 114 -2.92 -17.01 -14.31
CA PHE A 114 -3.03 -17.85 -13.11
C PHE A 114 -3.42 -17.04 -11.86
N LEU A 115 -2.80 -15.88 -11.64
CA LEU A 115 -3.09 -15.01 -10.49
C LEU A 115 -4.51 -14.47 -10.54
N THR A 116 -4.97 -14.03 -11.71
CA THR A 116 -6.32 -13.46 -11.87
C THR A 116 -7.43 -14.50 -11.66
N THR A 117 -7.11 -15.80 -11.70
CA THR A 117 -8.07 -16.86 -11.32
C THR A 117 -8.12 -17.16 -9.83
N LEU A 118 -7.06 -16.80 -9.08
CA LEU A 118 -6.94 -17.11 -7.65
C LEU A 118 -7.36 -15.95 -6.76
N VAL A 119 -7.02 -14.72 -7.14
CA VAL A 119 -7.30 -13.51 -6.35
C VAL A 119 -7.78 -12.35 -7.21
N SER A 120 -8.61 -11.51 -6.61
CA SER A 120 -8.98 -10.22 -7.21
C SER A 120 -7.84 -9.23 -6.98
N ILE A 121 -7.11 -8.91 -8.05
CA ILE A 121 -5.99 -7.96 -7.99
C ILE A 121 -6.54 -6.53 -7.92
N PRO A 122 -6.17 -5.73 -6.91
CA PRO A 122 -6.62 -4.36 -6.78
C PRO A 122 -6.17 -3.50 -7.97
N ARG A 123 -7.00 -2.53 -8.35
CA ARG A 123 -6.63 -1.51 -9.35
C ARG A 123 -6.46 -0.17 -8.66
N LEU A 124 -5.25 0.36 -8.70
CA LEU A 124 -4.96 1.68 -8.17
C LEU A 124 -5.27 2.77 -9.22
N PRO A 125 -5.69 3.97 -8.79
CA PRO A 125 -5.90 5.11 -9.69
C PRO A 125 -4.60 5.53 -10.39
N SER A 126 -4.73 6.38 -11.42
CA SER A 126 -3.57 6.89 -12.17
C SER A 126 -2.72 7.88 -11.36
N SER A 127 -3.30 8.50 -10.35
CA SER A 127 -2.64 9.44 -9.45
C SER A 127 -2.85 9.01 -8.00
N PRO A 128 -1.89 9.29 -7.10
CA PRO A 128 -2.07 9.08 -5.67
C PRO A 128 -3.34 9.76 -5.15
N PRO A 129 -4.06 9.15 -4.20
CA PRO A 129 -5.20 9.78 -3.56
C PRO A 129 -4.77 11.00 -2.77
N SER A 130 -5.63 12.01 -2.67
CA SER A 130 -5.34 13.16 -1.81
C SER A 130 -5.22 12.70 -0.35
N LEU A 131 -4.08 13.05 0.27
CA LEU A 131 -3.78 12.82 1.68
C LEU A 131 -4.10 14.05 2.53
N LYS A 132 -4.07 15.24 1.92
CA LYS A 132 -4.45 16.50 2.56
C LYS A 132 -5.97 16.59 2.58
N VAL A 133 -6.59 16.02 3.62
CA VAL A 133 -8.05 16.15 3.81
C VAL A 133 -8.33 17.58 4.27
N GLY A 134 -8.65 18.46 3.33
CA GLY A 134 -9.34 19.71 3.61
C GLY A 134 -10.85 19.48 3.65
N ASP A 135 -11.57 20.19 4.53
CA ASP A 135 -13.02 20.14 4.78
C ASP A 135 -13.91 20.22 3.52
N GLY A 136 -13.95 19.17 2.69
CA GLY A 136 -14.61 19.23 1.39
C GLY A 136 -14.99 17.92 0.73
N GLU A 137 -14.67 16.75 1.28
CA GLU A 137 -15.18 15.46 0.77
C GLU A 137 -16.10 14.79 1.80
N THR A 138 -17.17 15.50 2.16
CA THR A 138 -18.44 14.86 2.50
C THR A 138 -19.34 15.01 1.28
N SER A 139 -19.85 13.90 0.74
CA SER A 139 -20.48 13.71 -0.59
C SER A 139 -19.42 13.34 -1.64
N ILE A 140 -19.52 12.21 -2.34
CA ILE A 140 -20.67 11.80 -3.14
C ILE A 140 -20.73 10.26 -3.22
N LEU A 141 -21.89 9.70 -2.85
CA LEU A 141 -22.47 8.38 -3.21
C LEU A 141 -21.55 7.19 -3.49
#